data_AF-A0A937K8Z5-F1
#
_entry.id   AF-A0A937K8Z5-F1
#
_cell.length_a   1.000
_cell.length_b   1.000
_cell.length_c   1.000
_cell.angle_alpha   90.00
_cell.angle_beta   90.00
_cell.angle_gamma   90.00
#
_symmetry.space_group_name_H-M   'P 1'
#
loop_
_entity.id
_entity.type
_entity.pdbx_description
1 polymer ?
#
loop_
_entity_poly.entity_id
_entity_poly.type
_entity_poly.pdbx_seq_one_letter_code
_entity_poly.pdbx_strand_id
1 'polypeptide(L)'
;MAQRYGGKYSPDRTDKASPAPKNPFDGQTRSRAGGRVNFLFLAPLPLAVSAFFLDPAGLALRLVAFGLLILAAWLTREGVLAHEAYDARKIARRPAAPRKILGSVTTGLGLALAGFMGGGVINAVIFGVLGAALHVMAFGPDPMKNKGMEGVDEFQTDRVARAVGEAEKLLAAMKDAILRARDRELERRVDSFQATARHMFRTIEDDPRDLTAARKYLTVYLMGARDATVKFADIYSQSRNSAARADYVRLLDDLETNFTARTQKMLTDDHADLNIEIDVLRERLAREGVVSS
;
A
#
# COMPACT_ATOMS: atom_id res chain seq x y z
N MET A 1 -33.37 -46.03 -10.57
CA MET A 1 -32.07 -45.60 -11.15
C MET A 1 -32.36 -44.79 -12.39
N ALA A 2 -32.03 -43.50 -12.40
CA ALA A 2 -32.33 -42.61 -13.52
C ALA A 2 -31.03 -41.90 -13.94
N GLN A 3 -30.54 -42.22 -15.14
CA GLN A 3 -29.51 -41.43 -15.81
C GLN A 3 -30.17 -40.24 -16.51
N ARG A 4 -29.65 -39.03 -16.27
CA ARG A 4 -30.02 -37.83 -17.02
C ARG A 4 -29.00 -37.59 -18.14
N TYR A 5 -29.53 -37.27 -19.32
CA TYR A 5 -28.80 -37.04 -20.57
C TYR A 5 -28.01 -35.72 -20.57
N GLY A 6 -26.76 -35.80 -21.03
CA GLY A 6 -26.13 -34.95 -22.06
C GLY A 6 -26.07 -33.44 -21.88
N GLY A 7 -25.15 -32.95 -21.05
CA GLY A 7 -24.65 -31.57 -21.08
C GLY A 7 -23.11 -31.53 -21.25
N LYS A 8 -22.63 -30.54 -22.01
CA LYS A 8 -21.23 -30.05 -22.17
C LYS A 8 -20.08 -31.02 -22.53
N TYR A 9 -20.26 -32.33 -22.50
CA TYR A 9 -19.22 -33.31 -22.88
C TYR A 9 -19.57 -34.07 -24.16
N SER A 10 -19.69 -33.35 -25.28
CA SER A 10 -19.45 -33.97 -26.60
C SER A 10 -18.00 -34.43 -26.66
N PRO A 11 -17.71 -35.63 -27.18
CA PRO A 11 -16.38 -36.22 -27.14
C PRO A 11 -15.50 -35.59 -28.24
N ASP A 12 -15.12 -34.33 -28.07
CA ASP A 12 -14.05 -33.69 -28.84
C ASP A 12 -13.56 -32.38 -28.19
N ARG A 13 -13.15 -32.47 -26.91
CA ARG A 13 -12.54 -31.33 -26.23
C ARG A 13 -11.27 -31.71 -25.49
N THR A 14 -10.18 -31.78 -26.23
CA THR A 14 -8.80 -31.65 -25.72
C THR A 14 -8.58 -30.21 -25.24
N ASP A 15 -9.13 -29.86 -24.08
CA ASP A 15 -8.86 -28.55 -23.46
C ASP A 15 -7.87 -28.71 -22.31
N LYS A 16 -6.66 -28.19 -22.54
CA LYS A 16 -5.68 -27.84 -21.50
C LYS A 16 -6.42 -27.16 -20.34
N ALA A 17 -6.22 -27.66 -19.13
CA ALA A 17 -6.76 -27.05 -17.93
C ALA A 17 -6.31 -25.58 -17.84
N SER A 18 -7.21 -24.65 -18.14
CA SER A 18 -6.97 -23.23 -17.90
C SER A 18 -6.78 -23.01 -16.39
N PRO A 19 -5.74 -22.30 -15.95
CA PRO A 19 -5.54 -22.00 -14.54
C PRO A 19 -6.76 -21.26 -14.00
N ALA A 20 -7.20 -21.62 -12.79
CA ALA A 20 -8.34 -21.00 -12.13
C ALA A 20 -8.20 -19.46 -12.11
N PRO A 21 -9.28 -18.70 -12.36
CA PRO A 21 -9.21 -17.24 -12.37
C PRO A 21 -8.74 -16.75 -11.00
N LYS A 22 -7.56 -16.12 -10.95
CA LYS A 22 -7.03 -15.49 -9.73
C LYS A 22 -8.07 -14.49 -9.22
N ASN A 23 -8.39 -14.57 -7.93
CA ASN A 23 -9.36 -13.69 -7.30
C ASN A 23 -8.90 -12.22 -7.48
N PRO A 24 -9.72 -11.30 -8.02
CA PRO A 24 -9.33 -9.90 -8.22
C PRO A 24 -8.92 -9.17 -6.92
N PHE A 25 -9.31 -9.71 -5.77
CA PHE A 25 -9.01 -9.16 -4.45
C PHE A 25 -7.91 -9.93 -3.72
N ASP A 26 -7.25 -10.87 -4.37
CA ASP A 26 -6.19 -11.66 -3.73
C ASP A 26 -5.03 -10.74 -3.33
N GLY A 27 -4.76 -10.64 -2.02
CA GLY A 27 -3.77 -9.73 -1.46
C GLY A 27 -4.20 -8.26 -1.31
N GLN A 28 -5.46 -7.88 -1.59
CA GLN A 28 -5.97 -6.54 -1.27
C GLN A 28 -6.53 -6.48 0.16
N THR A 29 -5.87 -5.72 1.04
CA THR A 29 -6.39 -5.43 2.39
C THR A 29 -7.11 -4.08 2.40
N ARG A 30 -8.30 -4.01 3.00
CA ARG A 30 -9.00 -2.72 3.20
C ARG A 30 -8.14 -1.78 4.03
N SER A 31 -8.01 -0.53 3.57
CA SER A 31 -7.32 0.49 4.34
C SER A 31 -8.03 0.70 5.69
N ARG A 32 -7.24 0.73 6.76
CA ARG A 32 -7.63 1.10 8.13
C ARG A 32 -7.89 2.60 8.24
N ALA A 33 -7.42 3.42 7.30
CA ALA A 33 -7.76 4.85 7.15
C ALA A 33 -9.21 5.10 6.67
N GLY A 34 -10.15 4.23 7.05
CA GLY A 34 -11.56 4.30 6.69
C GLY A 34 -12.41 5.15 7.66
N GLY A 35 -13.63 4.69 7.96
CA GLY A 35 -14.65 5.47 8.67
C GLY A 35 -14.22 6.07 10.02
N ARG A 36 -13.32 5.41 10.77
CA ARG A 36 -12.83 5.90 12.06
C ARG A 36 -12.05 7.21 11.93
N VAL A 37 -11.20 7.32 10.91
CA VAL A 37 -10.42 8.54 10.65
C VAL A 37 -11.33 9.64 10.10
N ASN A 38 -12.25 9.30 9.19
CA ASN A 38 -13.21 10.27 8.64
C ASN A 38 -14.10 10.89 9.72
N PHE A 39 -14.43 10.15 10.78
CA PHE A 39 -15.18 10.68 11.91
C PHE A 39 -14.45 11.85 12.61
N LEU A 40 -13.12 11.83 12.71
CA LEU A 40 -12.34 12.93 13.30
C LEU A 40 -12.49 14.26 12.55
N PHE A 41 -12.79 14.22 11.25
CA PHE A 41 -13.06 15.43 10.46
C PHE A 41 -14.48 15.98 10.68
N LEU A 42 -15.43 15.12 11.04
CA LEU A 42 -16.83 15.49 11.26
C LEU A 42 -17.08 15.93 12.70
N ALA A 43 -16.44 15.28 13.67
CA ALA A 43 -16.61 15.53 15.10
C ALA A 43 -16.45 17.02 15.52
N PRO A 44 -15.51 17.82 14.95
CA PRO A 44 -15.34 19.21 15.38
C PRO A 44 -16.26 20.20 14.65
N LEU A 45 -17.07 19.78 13.65
CA LEU A 45 -17.95 20.70 12.90
C LEU A 45 -18.98 21.45 13.77
N PRO A 46 -19.65 20.83 14.76
CA PRO A 46 -20.53 21.56 15.65
C PRO A 46 -19.81 22.70 16.40
N LEU A 47 -18.52 22.51 16.72
CA LEU A 47 -17.70 23.52 17.38
C LEU A 47 -17.48 24.74 16.46
N ALA A 48 -17.25 24.52 15.16
CA ALA A 48 -17.14 25.61 14.18
C ALA A 48 -18.46 26.38 14.01
N VAL A 49 -19.60 25.68 13.88
CA VAL A 49 -20.91 26.33 13.75
C VAL A 49 -21.23 27.15 15.00
N SER A 50 -20.93 26.62 16.19
CA SER A 50 -21.17 27.31 17.45
C SER A 50 -20.29 28.56 17.64
N ALA A 51 -19.18 28.69 16.91
CA ALA A 51 -18.26 29.82 17.03
C ALA A 51 -18.87 31.15 16.57
N PHE A 52 -19.81 31.10 15.61
CA PHE A 52 -20.48 32.30 15.08
C PHE A 52 -21.47 32.96 16.04
N PHE A 53 -21.79 32.30 17.17
CA PHE A 53 -22.68 32.82 18.20
C PHE A 53 -21.94 33.41 19.40
N LEU A 54 -20.62 33.53 19.32
CA LEU A 54 -19.77 34.10 20.37
C LEU A 54 -19.31 35.52 20.02
N ASP A 55 -18.76 36.20 21.02
CA ASP A 55 -18.01 37.43 20.84
C ASP A 55 -16.73 37.19 19.99
N PRO A 56 -16.10 38.23 19.44
CA PRO A 56 -14.95 38.06 18.55
C PRO A 56 -13.79 37.26 19.14
N ALA A 57 -13.53 37.39 20.45
CA ALA A 57 -12.48 36.64 21.12
C ALA A 57 -12.85 35.15 21.25
N GLY A 58 -14.09 34.85 21.66
CA GLY A 58 -14.60 33.48 21.71
C GLY A 58 -14.65 32.80 20.34
N LEU A 59 -15.03 33.55 19.29
CA LEU A 59 -14.99 33.09 17.91
C LEU A 59 -13.57 32.70 17.49
N ALA A 60 -12.59 33.58 17.70
CA ALA A 60 -11.20 33.33 17.33
C ALA A 60 -10.65 32.07 18.02
N LEU A 61 -10.87 31.93 19.33
CA LEU A 61 -10.40 30.77 20.10
C LEU A 61 -11.07 29.46 19.64
N ARG A 62 -12.38 29.46 19.34
CA ARG A 62 -13.06 28.28 18.80
C ARG A 62 -12.56 27.91 17.41
N LEU A 63 -12.27 28.87 16.54
CA LEU A 63 -11.70 28.58 15.22
C LEU A 63 -10.28 27.99 15.33
N VAL A 64 -9.48 28.45 16.29
CA VAL A 64 -8.16 27.85 16.57
C VAL A 64 -8.32 26.41 17.09
N ALA A 65 -9.23 26.18 18.04
CA ALA A 65 -9.51 24.83 18.55
C ALA A 65 -9.99 23.89 17.42
N PHE A 66 -10.89 24.37 16.57
CA PHE A 66 -11.35 23.66 15.38
C PHE A 66 -10.18 23.35 14.43
N GLY A 67 -9.34 24.34 14.12
CA GLY A 67 -8.16 24.18 13.26
C GLY A 67 -7.18 23.13 13.80
N LEU A 68 -6.94 23.10 15.11
CA LEU A 68 -6.12 22.08 15.76
C LEU A 68 -6.73 20.68 15.60
N LEU A 69 -8.04 20.53 15.77
CA LEU A 69 -8.72 19.23 15.62
C LEU A 69 -8.71 18.74 14.17
N ILE A 70 -8.88 19.63 13.20
CA ILE A 70 -8.74 19.30 11.77
C ILE A 70 -7.30 18.92 11.42
N LEU A 71 -6.31 19.65 11.94
CA LEU A 71 -4.89 19.31 11.77
C LEU A 71 -4.58 17.93 12.39
N ALA A 72 -5.12 17.65 13.58
CA ALA A 72 -4.97 16.36 14.24
C ALA A 72 -5.59 15.22 13.40
N ALA A 73 -6.77 15.43 12.83
CA ALA A 73 -7.43 14.47 11.94
C ALA A 73 -6.58 14.19 10.68
N TRP A 74 -6.02 15.24 10.07
CA TRP A 74 -5.13 15.12 8.91
C TRP A 74 -3.84 14.34 9.24
N LEU A 75 -3.17 14.69 10.34
CA LEU A 75 -1.99 13.97 10.82
C LEU A 75 -2.29 12.49 11.10
N THR A 76 -3.44 12.20 11.70
CA THR A 76 -3.88 10.84 12.00
C THR A 76 -4.12 10.04 10.71
N ARG A 77 -4.78 10.63 9.72
CA ARG A 77 -5.00 10.00 8.40
C ARG A 77 -3.69 9.65 7.73
N GLU A 78 -2.77 10.60 7.64
CA GLU A 78 -1.45 10.40 7.05
C GLU A 78 -0.62 9.37 7.83
N GLY A 79 -0.73 9.34 9.16
CA GLY A 79 -0.05 8.37 10.01
C GLY A 79 -0.59 6.94 9.85
N VAL A 80 -1.91 6.77 9.75
CA VAL A 80 -2.52 5.46 9.49
C VAL A 80 -2.12 4.93 8.12
N LEU A 81 -2.15 5.77 7.08
CA LEU A 81 -1.70 5.39 5.73
C LEU A 81 -0.21 5.01 5.71
N ALA A 82 0.64 5.75 6.41
CA ALA A 82 2.06 5.43 6.53
C ALA A 82 2.29 4.10 7.28
N HIS A 83 1.52 3.83 8.34
CA HIS A 83 1.57 2.57 9.07
C HIS A 83 1.13 1.39 8.19
N GLU A 84 0.06 1.54 7.41
CA GLU A 84 -0.37 0.50 6.45
C GLU A 84 0.70 0.20 5.41
N ALA A 85 1.33 1.24 4.85
CA ALA A 85 2.42 1.07 3.90
C ALA A 85 3.65 0.37 4.53
N TYR A 86 3.91 0.62 5.82
CA TYR A 86 4.94 -0.06 6.60
C TYR A 86 4.58 -1.54 6.86
N ASP A 87 3.34 -1.83 7.25
CA ASP A 87 2.87 -3.19 7.53
C ASP A 87 2.84 -4.07 6.27
N ALA A 88 2.46 -3.48 5.14
CA ALA A 88 2.33 -4.19 3.85
C ALA A 88 3.67 -4.69 3.28
N ARG A 89 4.80 -4.11 3.72
CA ARG A 89 6.14 -4.46 3.26
C ARG A 89 6.82 -5.36 4.29
N LYS A 90 7.62 -6.33 3.83
CA LYS A 90 8.44 -7.14 4.75
C LYS A 90 9.65 -6.34 5.25
N ILE A 91 10.18 -5.48 4.39
CA ILE A 91 11.28 -4.57 4.68
C ILE A 91 10.78 -3.13 4.58
N ALA A 92 10.85 -2.37 5.68
CA ALA A 92 10.43 -0.97 5.70
C ALA A 92 11.17 -0.14 6.75
N ARG A 93 11.50 1.11 6.39
CA ARG A 93 11.96 2.11 7.37
C ARG A 93 10.79 2.62 8.20
N ARG A 94 11.05 2.97 9.45
CA ARG A 94 10.08 3.72 10.26
C ARG A 94 9.69 5.03 9.55
N PRO A 95 8.43 5.48 9.64
CA PRO A 95 8.01 6.79 9.16
C PRO A 95 8.90 7.91 9.72
N ALA A 96 9.19 8.93 8.91
CA ALA A 96 10.10 10.01 9.28
C ALA A 96 9.63 10.82 10.50
N ALA A 97 8.31 10.91 10.70
CA ALA A 97 7.69 11.54 11.87
C ALA A 97 6.58 10.63 12.41
N PRO A 98 6.41 10.53 13.75
CA PRO A 98 5.35 9.76 14.37
C PRO A 98 4.02 10.52 14.32
N ARG A 99 3.38 10.53 13.15
CA ARG A 99 2.22 11.39 12.85
C ARG A 99 0.99 11.09 13.70
N LYS A 100 0.73 9.83 14.09
CA LYS A 100 -0.38 9.50 14.99
C LYS A 100 -0.11 9.97 16.42
N ILE A 101 1.13 9.88 16.90
CA ILE A 101 1.52 10.45 18.20
C ILE A 101 1.35 11.97 18.18
N LEU A 102 1.85 12.64 17.15
CA LEU A 102 1.64 14.10 16.99
C LEU A 102 0.14 14.43 16.89
N GLY A 103 -0.63 13.63 16.15
CA GLY A 103 -2.09 13.75 16.09
C GLY A 103 -2.77 13.64 17.45
N SER A 104 -2.31 12.74 18.32
CA SER A 104 -2.82 12.60 19.68
C SER A 104 -2.55 13.83 20.55
N VAL A 105 -1.34 14.40 20.45
CA VAL A 105 -0.96 15.62 21.16
C VAL A 105 -1.80 16.80 20.67
N THR A 106 -1.92 16.96 19.34
CA THR A 106 -2.72 18.04 18.74
C THR A 106 -4.21 17.90 19.08
N THR A 107 -4.73 16.67 19.16
CA THR A 107 -6.11 16.40 19.62
C THR A 107 -6.30 16.86 21.07
N GLY A 108 -5.34 16.52 21.94
CA GLY A 108 -5.34 16.98 23.32
C GLY A 108 -5.30 18.50 23.43
N LEU A 109 -4.44 19.18 22.65
CA LEU A 109 -4.37 20.65 22.64
C LEU A 109 -5.69 21.30 22.16
N GLY A 110 -6.30 20.77 21.10
CA GLY A 110 -7.58 21.27 20.59
C GLY A 110 -8.72 21.13 21.61
N LEU A 111 -8.79 19.98 22.29
CA LEU A 111 -9.78 19.73 23.34
C LEU A 111 -9.49 20.50 24.63
N ALA A 112 -8.23 20.69 24.99
CA ALA A 112 -7.84 21.52 26.13
C ALA A 112 -8.27 22.97 25.91
N LEU A 113 -8.05 23.51 24.70
CA LEU A 113 -8.49 24.86 24.34
C LEU A 113 -10.02 24.98 24.41
N ALA A 114 -10.74 23.96 23.93
CA ALA A 114 -12.20 23.90 24.04
C ALA A 114 -12.68 23.86 25.50
N GLY A 115 -12.03 23.07 26.36
CA GLY A 115 -12.34 22.97 27.78
C GLY A 115 -12.07 24.25 28.56
N PHE A 116 -10.98 24.94 28.21
CA PHE A 116 -10.62 26.22 28.82
C PHE A 116 -11.71 27.27 28.65
N MET A 117 -12.28 27.38 27.43
CA MET A 117 -13.33 28.34 27.12
C MET A 117 -14.64 28.11 27.90
N GLY A 118 -14.93 26.86 28.28
CA GLY A 118 -16.20 26.49 28.94
C GLY A 118 -16.13 26.33 30.46
N GLY A 119 -14.93 26.17 31.05
CA GLY A 119 -14.81 25.98 32.50
C GLY A 119 -13.40 26.00 33.06
N GLY A 120 -12.49 26.77 32.46
CA GLY A 120 -11.19 27.11 33.03
C GLY A 120 -10.13 26.01 32.91
N VAL A 121 -9.03 26.20 33.64
CA VAL A 121 -7.79 25.41 33.49
C VAL A 121 -7.99 23.94 33.83
N ILE A 122 -8.82 23.61 34.82
CA ILE A 122 -9.07 22.21 35.23
C ILE A 122 -9.74 21.45 34.08
N ASN A 123 -10.77 22.01 33.45
CA ASN A 123 -11.44 21.39 32.31
C ASN A 123 -10.51 21.26 31.10
N ALA A 124 -9.63 22.26 30.89
CA ALA A 124 -8.62 22.19 29.84
C ALA A 124 -7.68 20.99 30.01
N VAL A 125 -7.18 20.78 31.23
CA VAL A 125 -6.30 19.64 31.54
C VAL A 125 -7.04 18.32 31.37
N ILE A 126 -8.25 18.20 31.92
CA ILE A 126 -9.06 16.97 31.84
C ILE A 126 -9.34 16.60 30.38
N PHE A 127 -9.89 17.52 29.58
CA PHE A 127 -10.21 17.23 28.19
C PHE A 127 -8.98 17.04 27.32
N GLY A 128 -7.87 17.73 27.61
CA GLY A 128 -6.61 17.53 26.91
C GLY A 128 -6.03 16.14 27.12
N VAL A 129 -5.95 15.70 28.39
CA VAL A 129 -5.43 14.37 28.75
C VAL A 129 -6.34 13.27 28.23
N LEU A 130 -7.66 13.37 28.45
CA LEU A 130 -8.62 12.37 27.95
C LEU A 130 -8.61 12.30 26.43
N GLY A 131 -8.56 13.45 25.75
CA GLY A 131 -8.47 13.55 24.30
C GLY A 131 -7.26 12.84 23.73
N ALA A 132 -6.07 13.13 24.26
CA ALA A 132 -4.83 12.49 23.83
C ALA A 132 -4.84 10.98 24.13
N ALA A 133 -5.26 10.56 25.33
CA ALA A 133 -5.29 9.16 25.73
C ALA A 133 -6.27 8.34 24.87
N LEU A 134 -7.49 8.83 24.67
CA LEU A 134 -8.49 8.18 23.83
C LEU A 134 -8.03 8.10 22.36
N HIS A 135 -7.33 9.12 21.88
CA HIS A 135 -6.75 9.12 20.53
C HIS A 135 -5.69 8.02 20.40
N VAL A 136 -4.73 7.93 21.34
CA VAL A 136 -3.73 6.85 21.35
C VAL A 136 -4.39 5.47 21.43
N MET A 137 -5.42 5.28 22.26
CA MET A 137 -6.14 4.02 22.34
C MET A 137 -6.88 3.67 21.04
N ALA A 138 -7.45 4.65 20.36
CA ALA A 138 -8.23 4.43 19.14
C ALA A 138 -7.36 4.12 17.90
N PHE A 139 -6.18 4.76 17.78
CA PHE A 139 -5.34 4.69 16.57
C PHE A 139 -3.99 4.00 16.76
N GLY A 140 -3.56 3.80 18.01
CA GLY A 140 -2.26 3.24 18.37
C GLY A 140 -1.07 4.12 17.98
N PRO A 141 0.12 3.86 18.55
CA PRO A 141 1.34 4.58 18.19
C PRO A 141 1.82 4.24 16.76
N ASP A 142 2.64 5.12 16.18
CA ASP A 142 3.36 4.87 14.94
C ASP A 142 4.47 3.81 15.13
N PRO A 143 4.85 3.07 14.08
CA PRO A 143 5.97 2.14 14.17
C PRO A 143 7.28 2.92 14.31
N MET A 144 8.04 2.65 15.36
CA MET A 144 9.24 3.42 15.73
C MET A 144 10.56 2.73 15.37
N LYS A 145 10.50 1.53 14.80
CA LYS A 145 11.65 0.70 14.44
C LYS A 145 11.62 0.35 12.96
N ASN A 146 12.78 0.09 12.39
CA ASN A 146 12.87 -0.46 11.04
C ASN A 146 12.51 -1.95 11.06
N LYS A 147 11.93 -2.47 9.96
CA LYS A 147 11.49 -3.85 9.79
C LYS A 147 12.38 -4.55 8.76
N GLY A 148 12.78 -5.79 9.04
CA GLY A 148 13.46 -6.65 8.06
C GLY A 148 14.87 -6.17 7.65
N MET A 149 15.57 -5.47 8.53
CA MET A 149 16.93 -4.94 8.29
C MET A 149 18.01 -5.68 9.10
N GLU A 150 17.71 -6.85 9.66
CA GLU A 150 18.67 -7.64 10.44
C GLU A 150 19.50 -8.54 9.51
N GLY A 151 20.83 -8.43 9.55
CA GLY A 151 21.75 -9.37 8.89
C GLY A 151 22.10 -9.11 7.41
N VAL A 152 21.51 -8.12 6.75
CA VAL A 152 21.87 -7.68 5.38
C VAL A 152 22.40 -6.24 5.43
N ASP A 153 23.38 -5.91 4.58
CA ASP A 153 23.96 -4.57 4.47
C ASP A 153 22.85 -3.50 4.38
N GLU A 154 22.72 -2.67 5.42
CA GLU A 154 21.69 -1.64 5.58
C GLU A 154 21.61 -0.72 4.34
N PHE A 155 22.72 -0.52 3.63
CA PHE A 155 22.76 0.24 2.38
C PHE A 155 22.03 -0.46 1.22
N GLN A 156 22.14 -1.78 1.09
CA GLN A 156 21.44 -2.52 0.04
C GLN A 156 19.94 -2.53 0.29
N THR A 157 19.55 -2.83 1.52
CA THR A 157 18.16 -2.84 1.96
C THR A 157 17.51 -1.46 1.81
N ASP A 158 18.24 -0.39 2.11
CA ASP A 158 17.78 0.97 1.89
C ASP A 158 17.56 1.30 0.40
N ARG A 159 18.46 0.83 -0.47
CA ARG A 159 18.32 1.04 -1.92
C ARG A 159 17.09 0.32 -2.47
N VAL A 160 16.80 -0.89 -2.01
CA VAL A 160 15.58 -1.64 -2.38
C VAL A 160 14.34 -0.87 -1.94
N ALA A 161 14.27 -0.49 -0.66
CA ALA A 161 13.11 0.22 -0.12
C ALA A 161 12.81 1.52 -0.86
N ARG A 162 13.85 2.29 -1.23
CA ARG A 162 13.70 3.49 -2.06
C ARG A 162 13.21 3.17 -3.48
N ALA A 163 13.82 2.19 -4.14
CA ALA A 163 13.43 1.81 -5.50
C ALA A 163 11.98 1.31 -5.59
N VAL A 164 11.56 0.44 -4.65
CA VAL A 164 10.18 -0.04 -4.55
C VAL A 164 9.22 1.11 -4.22
N GLY A 165 9.62 2.02 -3.35
CA GLY A 165 8.84 3.22 -3.02
C GLY A 165 8.54 4.10 -4.24
N GLU A 166 9.52 4.34 -5.10
CA GLU A 166 9.31 5.09 -6.35
C GLU A 166 8.46 4.31 -7.36
N ALA A 167 8.65 2.98 -7.44
CA ALA A 167 7.86 2.12 -8.31
C ALA A 167 6.36 2.09 -7.91
N GLU A 168 6.04 2.07 -6.62
CA GLU A 168 4.65 2.16 -6.12
C GLU A 168 3.99 3.49 -6.48
N LYS A 169 4.75 4.61 -6.47
CA LYS A 169 4.22 5.91 -6.94
C LYS A 169 3.83 5.86 -8.42
N LEU A 170 4.61 5.16 -9.25
CA LEU A 170 4.28 4.96 -10.66
C LEU A 170 3.01 4.12 -10.83
N LEU A 171 2.86 3.04 -10.06
CA LEU A 171 1.64 2.23 -10.05
C LEU A 171 0.43 3.07 -9.63
N ALA A 172 0.53 3.87 -8.56
CA ALA A 172 -0.55 4.75 -8.11
C ALA A 172 -0.95 5.75 -9.20
N ALA A 173 0.03 6.43 -9.82
CA ALA A 173 -0.23 7.36 -10.91
C ALA A 173 -0.89 6.68 -12.13
N MET A 174 -0.51 5.43 -12.42
CA MET A 174 -1.15 4.62 -13.46
C MET A 174 -2.62 4.32 -13.13
N LYS A 175 -2.93 4.00 -11.86
CA LYS A 175 -4.32 3.81 -11.41
C LYS A 175 -5.14 5.08 -11.54
N ASP A 176 -4.60 6.22 -11.11
CA ASP A 176 -5.28 7.50 -11.20
C ASP A 176 -5.58 7.89 -12.66
N ALA A 177 -4.63 7.60 -13.56
CA ALA A 177 -4.80 7.83 -14.98
C ALA A 177 -5.93 6.99 -15.59
N ILE A 178 -6.00 5.69 -15.28
CA ILE A 178 -7.01 4.81 -15.91
C ILE A 178 -8.44 5.12 -15.46
N LEU A 179 -8.64 5.67 -14.24
CA LEU A 179 -9.97 6.08 -13.77
C LEU A 179 -10.64 7.11 -14.69
N ARG A 180 -9.84 7.92 -15.41
CA ARG A 180 -10.35 8.91 -16.38
C ARG A 180 -10.99 8.25 -17.61
N ALA A 181 -10.61 7.01 -17.93
CA ALA A 181 -11.22 6.25 -19.02
C ALA A 181 -12.67 5.80 -18.69
N ARG A 182 -13.05 5.73 -17.40
CA ARG A 182 -14.39 5.28 -16.95
C ARG A 182 -14.83 3.93 -17.54
N ASP A 183 -13.89 2.99 -17.70
CA ASP A 183 -14.15 1.62 -18.14
C ASP A 183 -13.75 0.65 -17.02
N ARG A 184 -14.74 0.03 -16.40
CA ARG A 184 -14.57 -0.89 -15.25
C ARG A 184 -13.77 -2.14 -15.60
N GLU A 185 -13.72 -2.55 -16.86
CA GLU A 185 -12.91 -3.69 -17.29
C GLU A 185 -11.44 -3.30 -17.33
N LEU A 186 -11.12 -2.14 -17.91
CA LEU A 186 -9.75 -1.63 -17.95
C LEU A 186 -9.21 -1.29 -16.56
N GLU A 187 -10.05 -0.74 -15.69
CA GLU A 187 -9.68 -0.54 -14.28
C GLU A 187 -9.27 -1.85 -13.61
N ARG A 188 -10.02 -2.94 -13.82
CA ARG A 188 -9.69 -4.29 -13.29
C ARG A 188 -8.41 -4.85 -13.89
N ARG A 189 -8.16 -4.60 -15.18
CA ARG A 189 -6.93 -5.03 -15.86
C ARG A 189 -5.70 -4.32 -15.31
N VAL A 190 -5.81 -3.01 -15.02
CA VAL A 190 -4.73 -2.28 -14.33
C VAL A 190 -4.51 -2.81 -12.92
N ASP A 191 -5.57 -3.14 -12.18
CA ASP A 191 -5.44 -3.73 -10.84
C ASP A 191 -4.73 -5.09 -10.86
N SER A 192 -5.02 -5.93 -11.85
CA SER A 192 -4.34 -7.21 -12.08
C SER A 192 -2.84 -7.02 -12.34
N PHE A 193 -2.49 -6.05 -13.20
CA PHE A 193 -1.09 -5.73 -13.47
C PHE A 193 -0.39 -5.21 -12.22
N GLN A 194 -1.03 -4.32 -11.44
CA GLN A 194 -0.48 -3.83 -10.18
C GLN A 194 -0.22 -4.97 -9.19
N ALA A 195 -1.11 -5.95 -9.10
CA ALA A 195 -0.92 -7.12 -8.24
C ALA A 195 0.31 -7.94 -8.68
N THR A 196 0.50 -8.11 -9.99
CA THR A 196 1.66 -8.79 -10.57
C THR A 196 2.97 -8.04 -10.28
N ALA A 197 2.97 -6.72 -10.45
CA ALA A 197 4.13 -5.88 -10.12
C ALA A 197 4.46 -5.91 -8.61
N ARG A 198 3.45 -5.85 -7.75
CA ARG A 198 3.63 -5.95 -6.29
C ARG A 198 4.18 -7.30 -5.85
N HIS A 199 3.82 -8.38 -6.53
CA HIS A 199 4.42 -9.69 -6.28
C HIS A 199 5.94 -9.66 -6.57
N MET A 200 6.36 -9.07 -7.69
CA MET A 200 7.78 -8.85 -7.98
C MET A 200 8.46 -7.99 -6.90
N PHE A 201 7.84 -6.90 -6.45
CA PHE A 201 8.42 -6.04 -5.42
C PHE A 201 8.69 -6.80 -4.13
N ARG A 202 7.74 -7.63 -3.68
CA ARG A 202 7.93 -8.48 -2.49
C ARG A 202 9.06 -9.49 -2.68
N THR A 203 9.23 -10.04 -3.88
CA THR A 203 10.35 -10.96 -4.18
C THR A 203 11.69 -10.25 -4.06
N ILE A 204 11.81 -9.02 -4.56
CA ILE A 204 13.04 -8.20 -4.43
C ILE A 204 13.25 -7.71 -2.99
N GLU A 205 12.17 -7.49 -2.24
CA GLU A 205 12.27 -7.23 -0.80
C GLU A 205 12.75 -8.47 -0.04
N ASP A 206 12.41 -9.68 -0.49
CA ASP A 206 12.89 -10.93 0.12
C ASP A 206 14.39 -11.18 -0.19
N ASP A 207 14.86 -10.84 -1.40
CA ASP A 207 16.29 -10.84 -1.74
C ASP A 207 16.76 -9.50 -2.37
N PRO A 208 17.45 -8.64 -1.60
CA PRO A 208 17.99 -7.37 -2.11
C PRO A 208 18.96 -7.47 -3.29
N ARG A 209 19.61 -8.63 -3.51
CA ARG A 209 20.58 -8.85 -4.59
C ARG A 209 19.91 -8.77 -5.96
N ASP A 210 18.63 -9.16 -6.03
CA ASP A 210 17.84 -9.17 -7.26
C ASP A 210 17.53 -7.79 -7.82
N LEU A 211 17.62 -6.74 -6.99
CA LEU A 211 17.33 -5.37 -7.39
C LEU A 211 18.11 -4.96 -8.65
N THR A 212 19.36 -5.39 -8.76
CA THR A 212 20.21 -5.01 -9.89
C THR A 212 19.64 -5.53 -11.20
N ALA A 213 19.17 -6.77 -11.22
CA ALA A 213 18.66 -7.42 -12.41
C ALA A 213 17.18 -7.09 -12.68
N ALA A 214 16.42 -6.65 -11.66
CA ALA A 214 15.04 -6.18 -11.81
C ALA A 214 14.90 -4.66 -12.01
N ARG A 215 15.98 -3.87 -11.87
CA ARG A 215 15.93 -2.39 -11.91
C ARG A 215 15.16 -1.82 -13.10
N LYS A 216 15.37 -2.36 -14.30
CA LYS A 216 14.69 -1.90 -15.53
C LYS A 216 13.17 -2.03 -15.45
N TYR A 217 12.67 -3.04 -14.74
CA TYR A 217 11.24 -3.25 -14.51
C TYR A 217 10.67 -2.16 -13.61
N LEU A 218 11.33 -1.87 -12.48
CA LEU A 218 10.88 -0.87 -11.50
C LEU A 218 10.92 0.57 -12.04
N THR A 219 11.80 0.86 -13.01
CA THR A 219 11.98 2.20 -13.55
C THR A 219 11.41 2.35 -14.95
N VAL A 220 12.13 1.85 -15.96
CA VAL A 220 11.83 2.10 -17.38
C VAL A 220 10.47 1.54 -17.77
N TYR A 221 10.17 0.29 -17.39
CA TYR A 221 8.92 -0.34 -17.79
C TYR A 221 7.71 0.23 -17.06
N LEU A 222 7.79 0.50 -15.75
CA LEU A 222 6.69 1.14 -15.03
C LEU A 222 6.46 2.59 -15.44
N MET A 223 7.53 3.34 -15.72
CA MET A 223 7.41 4.70 -16.24
C MET A 223 6.74 4.70 -17.61
N GLY A 224 7.17 3.82 -18.51
CA GLY A 224 6.54 3.62 -19.81
C GLY A 224 5.07 3.18 -19.71
N ALA A 225 4.75 2.24 -18.81
CA ALA A 225 3.38 1.77 -18.59
C ALA A 225 2.47 2.90 -18.08
N ARG A 226 2.96 3.71 -17.14
CA ARG A 226 2.25 4.87 -16.59
C ARG A 226 2.01 5.92 -17.68
N ASP A 227 3.02 6.27 -18.47
CA ASP A 227 2.88 7.26 -19.55
C ASP A 227 1.99 6.77 -20.68
N ALA A 228 2.06 5.48 -21.03
CA ALA A 228 1.14 4.87 -21.99
C ALA A 228 -0.30 4.89 -21.49
N THR A 229 -0.52 4.65 -20.19
CA THR A 229 -1.86 4.71 -19.57
C THR A 229 -2.43 6.12 -19.59
N VAL A 230 -1.61 7.14 -19.32
CA VAL A 230 -2.02 8.55 -19.42
C VAL A 230 -2.47 8.88 -20.84
N LYS A 231 -1.65 8.58 -21.85
CA LYS A 231 -1.97 8.83 -23.27
C LYS A 231 -3.21 8.06 -23.72
N PHE A 232 -3.33 6.79 -23.31
CA PHE A 232 -4.50 5.97 -23.60
C PHE A 232 -5.77 6.58 -23.00
N ALA A 233 -5.74 6.97 -21.73
CA ALA A 233 -6.90 7.57 -21.06
C ALA A 233 -7.35 8.87 -21.74
N ASP A 234 -6.40 9.70 -22.19
CA ASP A 234 -6.71 10.93 -22.94
C ASP A 234 -7.45 10.62 -24.25
N ILE A 235 -6.89 9.74 -25.08
CA ILE A 235 -7.49 9.35 -26.38
C ILE A 235 -8.86 8.70 -26.18
N TYR A 236 -8.96 7.78 -25.22
CA TYR A 236 -10.17 7.00 -24.98
C TYR A 236 -11.30 7.85 -24.41
N SER A 237 -10.98 8.84 -23.57
CA SER A 237 -11.96 9.78 -23.02
C SER A 237 -12.64 10.65 -24.09
N GLN A 238 -11.90 11.01 -25.15
CA GLN A 238 -12.40 11.87 -26.23
C GLN A 238 -13.16 11.08 -27.30
N SER A 239 -12.62 9.93 -27.73
CA SER A 239 -13.04 9.26 -28.96
C SER A 239 -13.62 7.86 -28.76
N ARG A 240 -13.51 7.28 -27.56
CA ARG A 240 -13.89 5.88 -27.26
C ARG A 240 -13.34 4.87 -28.28
N ASN A 241 -12.16 5.15 -28.82
CA ASN A 241 -11.52 4.36 -29.87
C ASN A 241 -11.27 2.91 -29.42
N SER A 242 -11.88 1.94 -30.12
CA SER A 242 -11.78 0.51 -29.82
C SER A 242 -10.40 -0.08 -30.15
N ALA A 243 -9.71 0.42 -31.18
CA ALA A 243 -8.37 -0.01 -31.52
C ALA A 243 -7.36 0.40 -30.43
N ALA A 244 -7.44 1.65 -29.95
CA ALA A 244 -6.62 2.12 -28.84
C ALA A 244 -6.84 1.30 -27.56
N ARG A 245 -8.08 0.87 -27.30
CA ARG A 245 -8.40 -0.05 -26.19
C ARG A 245 -7.75 -1.41 -26.37
N ALA A 246 -7.86 -2.01 -27.56
CA ALA A 246 -7.27 -3.31 -27.83
C ALA A 246 -5.73 -3.29 -27.70
N ASP A 247 -5.09 -2.24 -28.19
CA ASP A 247 -3.64 -2.08 -28.10
C ASP A 247 -3.18 -1.86 -26.65
N TYR A 248 -3.94 -1.09 -25.86
CA TYR A 248 -3.65 -0.90 -24.44
C TYR A 248 -3.81 -2.20 -23.65
N VAL A 249 -4.84 -3.00 -23.92
CA VAL A 249 -5.02 -4.31 -23.28
C VAL A 249 -3.84 -5.24 -23.60
N ARG A 250 -3.39 -5.26 -24.86
CA ARG A 250 -2.22 -6.04 -25.28
C ARG A 250 -0.94 -5.62 -24.55
N LEU A 251 -0.73 -4.31 -24.40
CA LEU A 251 0.38 -3.80 -23.60
C LEU A 251 0.33 -4.30 -22.15
N LEU A 252 -0.86 -4.33 -21.53
CA LEU A 252 -1.01 -4.87 -20.17
C LEU A 252 -0.72 -6.37 -20.10
N ASP A 253 -1.18 -7.16 -21.08
CA ASP A 253 -0.86 -8.60 -21.18
C ASP A 253 0.65 -8.84 -21.30
N ASP A 254 1.32 -8.06 -22.17
CA ASP A 254 2.77 -8.17 -22.37
C ASP A 254 3.52 -7.82 -21.09
N LEU A 255 3.12 -6.74 -20.39
CA LEU A 255 3.72 -6.35 -19.12
C LEU A 255 3.51 -7.40 -18.04
N GLU A 256 2.28 -7.90 -17.85
CA GLU A 256 1.99 -8.97 -16.87
C GLU A 256 2.85 -10.22 -17.14
N THR A 257 2.95 -10.62 -18.40
CA THR A 257 3.75 -11.78 -18.82
C THR A 257 5.23 -11.58 -18.51
N ASN A 258 5.78 -10.43 -18.88
CA ASN A 258 7.20 -10.12 -18.66
C ASN A 258 7.55 -9.98 -17.17
N PHE A 259 6.69 -9.36 -16.37
CA PHE A 259 6.89 -9.24 -14.92
C PHE A 259 6.79 -10.60 -14.23
N THR A 260 5.83 -11.44 -14.63
CA THR A 260 5.69 -12.80 -14.09
C THR A 260 6.92 -13.64 -14.42
N ALA A 261 7.35 -13.64 -15.70
CA ALA A 261 8.51 -14.41 -16.14
C ALA A 261 9.80 -13.98 -15.42
N ARG A 262 10.01 -12.66 -15.27
CA ARG A 262 11.17 -12.14 -14.52
C ARG A 262 11.13 -12.53 -13.05
N THR A 263 9.96 -12.52 -12.42
CA THR A 263 9.80 -12.94 -11.02
C THR A 263 10.09 -14.42 -10.83
N GLN A 264 9.59 -15.28 -11.71
CA GLN A 264 9.87 -16.71 -11.67
C GLN A 264 11.36 -17.03 -11.87
N LYS A 265 12.03 -16.27 -12.75
CA LYS A 265 13.47 -16.43 -12.95
C LYS A 265 14.26 -16.16 -11.66
N MET A 266 13.95 -15.06 -10.95
CA MET A 266 14.60 -14.72 -9.67
C MET A 266 14.43 -15.86 -8.65
N LEU A 267 13.20 -16.34 -8.45
CA LEU A 267 12.92 -17.46 -7.54
C LEU A 267 13.65 -18.76 -7.93
N THR A 268 13.83 -19.01 -9.24
CA THR A 268 14.55 -20.21 -9.72
C THR A 268 16.05 -20.09 -9.45
N ASP A 269 16.63 -18.90 -9.68
CA ASP A 269 18.03 -18.62 -9.41
C ASP A 269 18.31 -18.79 -7.88
N ASP A 270 17.40 -18.33 -7.01
CA ASP A 270 17.49 -18.53 -5.54
C ASP A 270 17.50 -20.01 -5.12
N HIS A 271 16.65 -20.82 -5.76
CA HIS A 271 16.62 -22.27 -5.50
C HIS A 271 17.90 -22.97 -5.95
N ALA A 272 18.51 -22.52 -7.05
CA ALA A 272 19.78 -23.06 -7.53
C ALA A 272 20.92 -22.73 -6.55
N ASP A 273 20.98 -21.48 -6.06
CA ASP A 273 21.95 -21.04 -5.07
C ASP A 273 21.85 -21.86 -3.77
N LEU A 274 20.64 -22.07 -3.25
CA LEU A 274 20.43 -22.90 -2.04
C LEU A 274 20.91 -24.34 -2.23
N ASN A 275 20.65 -24.95 -3.39
CA ASN A 275 21.10 -26.31 -3.66
C ASN A 275 22.63 -26.40 -3.67
N ILE A 276 23.31 -25.41 -4.26
CA ILE A 276 24.77 -25.32 -4.25
C ILE A 276 25.29 -25.18 -2.80
N GLU A 277 24.67 -24.32 -1.98
CA GLU A 277 25.07 -24.16 -0.57
C GLU A 277 24.88 -25.45 0.24
N ILE A 278 23.78 -26.18 0.03
CA ILE A 278 23.53 -27.49 0.66
C ILE A 278 24.60 -28.49 0.24
N ASP A 279 24.94 -28.56 -1.03
CA ASP A 279 25.97 -29.48 -1.54
C ASP A 279 27.36 -29.15 -0.99
N VAL A 280 27.72 -27.87 -0.93
CA VAL A 280 28.96 -27.39 -0.31
C VAL A 280 28.99 -27.72 1.19
N LEU A 281 27.88 -27.54 1.91
CA LEU A 281 27.79 -27.89 3.32
C LEU A 281 27.95 -29.39 3.54
N ARG A 282 27.29 -30.22 2.71
CA ARG A 282 27.44 -31.69 2.74
C ARG A 282 28.89 -32.10 2.51
N GLU A 283 29.57 -31.49 1.55
CA GLU A 283 30.98 -31.77 1.28
C GLU A 283 31.88 -31.38 2.46
N ARG A 284 31.63 -30.23 3.11
CA ARG A 284 32.34 -29.82 4.33
C ARG A 284 32.11 -30.78 5.49
N LEU A 285 30.85 -31.14 5.75
CA LEU A 285 30.49 -32.09 6.81
C LEU A 285 31.09 -33.49 6.57
N ALA A 286 31.16 -33.93 5.32
CA ALA A 286 31.82 -35.18 4.95
C ALA A 286 33.34 -35.13 5.18
N ARG A 287 33.99 -33.99 4.88
CA ARG A 287 35.42 -33.78 5.15
C ARG A 287 35.74 -33.66 6.64
N GLU A 288 34.83 -33.11 7.43
CA GLU A 288 34.97 -32.93 8.88
C GLU A 288 34.55 -34.19 9.68
N GLY A 289 34.07 -35.25 9.01
CA GLY A 289 33.74 -36.53 9.64
C GLY A 289 32.51 -36.52 10.54
N VAL A 290 31.63 -35.51 10.40
CA VAL A 290 30.46 -35.29 11.28
C VAL A 290 29.25 -36.17 10.88
N VAL A 291 29.33 -36.87 9.75
CA VAL A 291 28.25 -37.77 9.30
C VAL A 291 28.32 -39.06 10.11
N SER A 292 27.60 -39.09 11.23
CA SER A 292 27.24 -40.33 11.92
C SER A 292 26.27 -41.14 11.05
N SER A 293 26.47 -42.45 11.07
CA SER A 293 25.78 -43.47 10.27
C SER A 293 24.26 -43.43 10.38
#